data_AF-A0A433J4C3-F1
#
_entry.id   AF-A0A433J4C3-F1
#
_cell.length_a   1.000
_cell.length_b   1.000
_cell.length_c   1.000
_cell.angle_alpha   90.00
_cell.angle_beta   90.00
_cell.angle_gamma   90.00
#
_symmetry.space_group_name_H-M   'P 1'
#
loop_
_entity.id
_entity.type
_entity.pdbx_description
1 polymer ?
#
loop_
_entity_poly.entity_id
_entity_poly.type
_entity_poly.pdbx_seq_one_letter_code
_entity_poly.pdbx_strand_id
1 'polypeptide(L)'
;MGLFDFFRRDAGKKLGGTETPDAEHIKAEVGRLGLDVQGLDVAVNGDTVTVKGQAASQEAKEKAVLVAGNVHGVSKVEEQITVAQAQPESQFYTVQSGDTLSKVAKQFYHDANKYPAIFDANRPMLKDPDEIYPGQVLRIPPAA
;
A
#
# COMPACT_ATOMS: atom_id res chain seq x y z
N MET A 1 -14.11 -5.91 5.85
CA MET A 1 -12.86 -6.37 6.44
C MET A 1 -12.19 -7.28 5.43
N GLY A 2 -11.03 -6.87 4.92
CA GLY A 2 -10.20 -7.65 4.00
C GLY A 2 -8.92 -8.15 4.68
N LEU A 3 -8.30 -9.17 4.09
CA LEU A 3 -6.96 -9.63 4.45
C LEU A 3 -6.08 -9.50 3.20
N PHE A 4 -4.95 -8.84 3.35
CA PHE A 4 -3.99 -8.59 2.27
C PHE A 4 -2.65 -9.24 2.59
N ASP A 5 -2.14 -10.05 1.66
CA ASP A 5 -0.85 -10.72 1.81
C ASP A 5 0.29 -9.89 1.19
N PHE A 6 1.35 -9.70 1.97
CA PHE A 6 2.58 -9.01 1.61
C PHE A 6 3.73 -10.03 1.67
N PHE A 7 3.81 -10.89 0.64
CA PHE A 7 4.70 -12.07 0.61
C PHE A 7 6.20 -11.78 0.79
N ARG A 8 6.62 -10.53 0.59
CA ARG A 8 8.02 -10.08 0.66
C ARG A 8 8.24 -9.17 1.86
N ARG A 9 8.12 -9.75 3.07
CA ARG A 9 8.29 -9.03 4.34
C ARG A 9 9.66 -8.36 4.48
N ASP A 10 10.69 -8.89 3.84
CA ASP A 10 12.06 -8.37 3.85
C ASP A 10 12.28 -7.17 2.90
N ALA A 11 11.37 -6.96 1.93
CA ALA A 11 11.49 -5.88 0.97
C ALA A 11 10.90 -4.56 1.49
N GLY A 12 10.06 -4.60 2.52
CA GLY A 12 9.38 -3.41 3.04
C GLY A 12 10.33 -2.35 3.60
N LYS A 13 9.83 -1.12 3.70
CA LYS A 13 10.54 0.01 4.30
C LYS A 13 10.76 -0.22 5.80
N LYS A 14 11.99 -0.05 6.27
CA LYS A 14 12.28 -0.02 7.72
C LYS A 14 11.79 1.30 8.30
N LEU A 15 10.87 1.24 9.27
CA LEU A 15 10.41 2.41 10.02
C LEU A 15 11.11 2.43 11.39
N GLY A 16 11.45 3.61 11.91
CA GLY A 16 12.09 3.74 13.24
C GLY A 16 13.48 3.10 13.37
N GLY A 17 14.06 2.58 12.29
CA GLY A 17 15.34 1.85 12.32
C GLY A 17 15.23 0.42 12.86
N THR A 18 14.02 -0.10 13.09
CA THR A 18 13.80 -1.46 13.62
C THR A 18 13.52 -2.45 12.49
N GLU A 19 13.85 -3.72 12.73
CA GLU A 19 13.54 -4.82 11.80
C GLU A 19 12.15 -5.42 12.06
N THR A 20 11.58 -5.13 13.22
CA THR A 20 10.24 -5.54 13.62
C THR A 20 9.23 -4.44 13.29
N PRO A 21 8.04 -4.80 12.77
CA PRO A 21 6.96 -3.85 12.58
C PRO A 21 6.50 -3.32 13.94
N ASP A 22 6.28 -2.02 14.00
CA ASP A 22 5.83 -1.32 15.20
C ASP A 22 4.58 -0.50 14.89
N ALA A 23 3.57 -0.64 15.75
CA ALA A 23 2.26 -0.02 15.56
C ALA A 23 2.35 1.52 15.55
N GLU A 24 3.18 2.11 16.41
CA GLU A 24 3.30 3.56 16.53
C GLU A 24 3.94 4.17 15.29
N HIS A 25 5.02 3.58 14.79
CA HIS A 25 5.70 4.05 13.58
C HIS A 25 4.84 3.86 12.33
N ILE A 26 4.11 2.74 12.22
CA ILE A 26 3.19 2.51 11.10
C ILE A 26 2.05 3.54 11.14
N LYS A 27 1.43 3.74 12.31
CA LYS A 27 0.38 4.75 12.49
C LYS A 27 0.87 6.16 12.17
N ALA A 28 2.09 6.50 12.61
CA ALA A 28 2.71 7.78 12.31
C ALA A 28 2.96 7.96 10.81
N GLU A 29 3.42 6.92 10.10
CA GLU A 29 3.64 6.99 8.66
C GLU A 29 2.32 7.14 7.88
N VAL A 30 1.28 6.38 8.25
CA VAL A 30 -0.07 6.52 7.66
C VAL A 30 -0.60 7.94 7.87
N GLY A 31 -0.47 8.49 9.09
CA GLY A 31 -0.88 9.86 9.41
C GLY A 31 -0.07 10.93 8.67
N ARG A 32 1.25 10.73 8.50
CA ARG A 32 2.15 11.65 7.80
C ARG A 32 1.79 11.83 6.33
N LEU A 33 1.20 10.81 5.71
CA LEU A 33 0.78 10.85 4.31
C LEU A 33 -0.55 11.60 4.09
N GLY A 34 -1.20 12.06 5.16
CA GLY A 34 -2.42 12.86 5.07
C GLY A 34 -3.59 12.07 4.47
N LEU A 35 -3.67 10.77 4.73
CA LEU A 35 -4.80 9.96 4.30
C LEU A 35 -6.01 10.33 5.17
N ASP A 36 -7.14 10.65 4.54
CA ASP A 36 -8.39 11.01 5.22
C ASP A 36 -9.05 9.79 5.89
N VAL A 37 -8.43 9.30 6.97
CA VAL A 37 -8.87 8.16 7.79
C VAL A 37 -9.14 8.62 9.21
N GLN A 38 -10.41 8.73 9.57
CA GLN A 38 -10.87 9.10 10.91
C GLN A 38 -10.77 7.91 11.86
N GLY A 39 -10.41 8.18 13.11
CA GLY A 39 -10.28 7.14 14.14
C GLY A 39 -9.24 6.07 13.80
N LEU A 40 -8.18 6.44 13.07
CA LEU A 40 -7.12 5.53 12.67
C LEU A 40 -6.50 4.84 13.89
N ASP A 41 -6.59 3.51 13.91
CA ASP A 41 -5.94 2.67 14.89
C ASP A 41 -5.14 1.58 14.19
N VAL A 42 -3.94 1.31 14.68
CA VAL A 42 -3.03 0.31 14.12
C VAL A 42 -2.58 -0.59 15.25
N ALA A 43 -2.71 -1.90 15.04
CA ALA A 43 -2.20 -2.91 15.95
C ALA A 43 -1.26 -3.84 15.19
N VAL A 44 -0.22 -4.32 15.87
CA VAL A 44 0.72 -5.30 15.31
C VAL A 44 0.70 -6.55 16.17
N ASN A 45 0.47 -7.70 15.55
CA ASN A 45 0.54 -9.02 16.18
C ASN A 45 1.50 -9.90 15.38
N GLY A 46 2.74 -9.99 15.85
CA GLY A 46 3.82 -10.64 15.11
C GLY A 46 4.10 -9.93 13.79
N ASP A 47 3.91 -10.62 12.67
CA ASP A 47 4.07 -10.10 11.31
C ASP A 47 2.74 -9.63 10.66
N THR A 48 1.64 -9.65 11.41
CA THR A 48 0.33 -9.20 10.95
C THR A 48 0.01 -7.81 11.51
N VAL A 49 -0.37 -6.88 10.63
CA VAL A 49 -0.79 -5.53 10.99
C VAL A 49 -2.30 -5.40 10.82
N THR A 50 -3.02 -5.01 11.86
CA THR A 50 -4.43 -4.66 11.76
C THR A 50 -4.56 -3.15 11.65
N VAL A 51 -5.26 -2.66 10.62
CA VAL A 51 -5.54 -1.24 10.43
C VAL A 51 -7.05 -1.01 10.52
N LYS A 52 -7.47 -0.13 11.44
CA LYS A 52 -8.87 0.19 11.71
C LYS A 52 -9.15 1.67 11.50
N GLY A 53 -10.39 1.99 11.12
CA GLY A 53 -10.85 3.37 11.05
C GLY A 53 -12.01 3.58 10.09
N GLN A 54 -12.24 4.83 9.73
CA GLN A 54 -13.21 5.22 8.71
C GLN A 54 -12.53 6.12 7.68
N ALA A 55 -12.36 5.60 6.46
CA ALA A 55 -11.79 6.33 5.34
C ALA A 55 -12.85 7.13 4.58
N ALA A 56 -12.51 8.34 4.15
CA ALA A 56 -13.39 9.16 3.31
C ALA A 56 -13.60 8.55 1.91
N SER A 57 -12.63 7.78 1.41
CA SER A 57 -12.64 7.17 0.07
C SER A 57 -12.01 5.78 0.06
N GLN A 58 -12.34 5.00 -0.96
CA GLN A 58 -11.70 3.70 -1.21
C GLN A 58 -10.19 3.85 -1.42
N GLU A 59 -9.75 4.93 -2.08
CA GLU A 59 -8.34 5.22 -2.24
C GLU A 59 -7.62 5.41 -0.91
N ALA A 60 -8.20 6.19 0.02
CA ALA A 60 -7.60 6.41 1.33
C ALA A 60 -7.46 5.10 2.13
N LYS A 61 -8.48 4.22 2.04
CA LYS A 61 -8.43 2.87 2.61
C LYS A 61 -7.26 2.06 2.01
N GLU A 62 -7.22 1.96 0.69
CA GLU A 62 -6.23 1.14 -0.03
C GLU A 62 -4.79 1.65 0.21
N LYS A 63 -4.58 2.97 0.21
CA LYS A 63 -3.29 3.57 0.56
C LYS A 63 -2.91 3.26 2.00
N ALA A 64 -3.82 3.32 2.96
CA ALA A 64 -3.51 2.98 4.35
C ALA A 64 -3.03 1.52 4.50
N VAL A 65 -3.67 0.60 3.77
CA VAL A 65 -3.26 -0.81 3.72
C VAL A 65 -1.86 -0.97 3.10
N LEU A 66 -1.58 -0.29 1.99
CA LEU A 66 -0.26 -0.34 1.35
C LEU A 66 0.84 0.24 2.22
N VAL A 67 0.57 1.32 2.95
CA VAL A 67 1.54 1.92 3.87
C VAL A 67 1.84 0.97 5.01
N ALA A 68 0.82 0.33 5.57
CA ALA A 68 1.00 -0.65 6.64
C ALA A 68 1.74 -1.91 6.18
N GLY A 69 1.47 -2.38 4.96
CA GLY A 69 2.02 -3.63 4.45
C GLY A 69 3.39 -3.52 3.79
N ASN A 70 3.74 -2.37 3.19
CA ASN A 70 5.08 -2.12 2.63
C ASN A 70 6.12 -1.79 3.72
N VAL A 71 5.97 -2.35 4.92
CA VAL A 71 6.86 -2.15 6.06
C VAL A 71 7.64 -3.42 6.30
N HIS A 72 8.91 -3.28 6.62
CA HIS A 72 9.78 -4.42 6.87
C HIS A 72 9.22 -5.29 8.01
N GLY A 73 9.17 -6.60 7.77
CA GLY A 73 8.67 -7.60 8.71
C GLY A 73 7.16 -7.82 8.66
N VAL A 74 6.41 -7.06 7.86
CA VAL A 74 4.97 -7.28 7.66
C VAL A 74 4.74 -8.32 6.57
N SER A 75 4.02 -9.39 6.89
CA SER A 75 3.58 -10.36 5.89
C SER A 75 2.10 -10.25 5.56
N LYS A 76 1.30 -9.65 6.46
CA LYS A 76 -0.16 -9.57 6.32
C LYS A 76 -0.70 -8.26 6.86
N VAL A 77 -1.70 -7.73 6.18
CA VAL A 77 -2.49 -6.59 6.66
C VAL A 77 -3.95 -6.98 6.74
N GLU A 78 -4.49 -6.96 7.95
CA GLU A 78 -5.92 -7.06 8.23
C GLU A 78 -6.54 -5.68 8.18
N GLU A 79 -7.40 -5.48 7.20
CA GLU A 79 -8.09 -4.23 6.97
C GLU A 79 -9.46 -4.26 7.66
N GLN A 80 -9.68 -3.31 8.56
CA GLN A 80 -10.95 -3.07 9.25
C GLN A 80 -11.34 -1.60 9.16
N ILE A 81 -11.25 -1.05 7.95
CA ILE A 81 -11.58 0.32 7.60
C ILE A 81 -12.94 0.34 6.89
N THR A 82 -13.84 1.18 7.37
CA THR A 82 -15.10 1.44 6.65
C THR A 82 -14.90 2.58 5.66
N VAL A 83 -15.53 2.52 4.49
CA VAL A 83 -15.51 3.59 3.49
C VAL A 83 -16.88 4.23 3.37
N ALA A 84 -16.93 5.55 3.38
CA ALA A 84 -18.19 6.29 3.24
C ALA A 84 -18.77 6.22 1.82
N GLN A 85 -17.90 6.06 0.81
CA GLN A 85 -18.28 5.98 -0.60
C GLN A 85 -17.61 4.77 -1.25
N ALA A 86 -18.43 3.89 -1.85
CA ALA A 86 -17.94 2.76 -2.63
C ALA A 86 -17.43 3.27 -3.98
N GLN A 87 -16.17 2.94 -4.30
CA GLN A 87 -15.55 3.19 -5.59
C GLN A 87 -14.97 1.88 -6.11
N PRO A 88 -14.68 1.76 -7.42
CA PRO A 88 -14.03 0.58 -7.97
C PRO A 88 -12.72 0.29 -7.24
N GLU A 89 -12.54 -0.96 -6.82
CA GLU A 89 -11.38 -1.37 -6.07
C GLU A 89 -10.15 -1.48 -6.97
N SER A 90 -9.00 -1.13 -6.41
CA SER A 90 -7.72 -1.26 -7.10
C SER A 90 -7.14 -2.65 -6.88
N GLN A 91 -6.40 -3.14 -7.86
CA GLN A 91 -5.64 -4.39 -7.69
C GLN A 91 -4.32 -4.09 -6.99
N PHE A 92 -3.86 -5.01 -6.14
CA PHE A 92 -2.54 -4.90 -5.50
C PHE A 92 -1.56 -5.82 -6.20
N TYR A 93 -0.42 -5.27 -6.61
CA TYR A 93 0.61 -6.00 -7.33
C TYR A 93 1.94 -5.95 -6.59
N THR A 94 2.52 -7.11 -6.30
CA THR A 94 3.88 -7.20 -5.77
C THR A 94 4.89 -7.14 -6.91
N VAL A 95 5.72 -6.10 -6.92
CA VAL A 95 6.80 -5.88 -7.89
C VAL A 95 7.77 -7.06 -7.87
N GLN A 96 8.11 -7.56 -9.04
CA GLN A 96 9.07 -8.64 -9.24
C GLN A 96 10.42 -8.11 -9.70
N SER A 97 11.45 -8.96 -9.62
CA SER A 97 12.78 -8.59 -10.08
C SER A 97 12.77 -8.29 -11.58
N GLY A 98 13.24 -7.09 -11.95
CA GLY A 98 13.28 -6.63 -13.34
C GLY A 98 12.01 -5.93 -13.84
N ASP A 99 11.02 -5.71 -12.98
CA ASP A 99 9.85 -4.91 -13.32
C ASP A 99 10.17 -3.42 -13.45
N THR A 100 9.40 -2.75 -14.30
CA THR A 100 9.31 -1.30 -14.40
C THR A 100 7.84 -0.93 -14.38
N LEU A 101 7.48 0.30 -13.98
CA LEU A 101 6.07 0.71 -13.98
C LEU A 101 5.42 0.54 -15.35
N SER A 102 6.16 0.78 -16.44
CA SER A 102 5.66 0.57 -17.81
C SER A 102 5.38 -0.89 -18.13
N LYS A 103 6.20 -1.83 -17.62
CA LYS A 103 5.93 -3.27 -17.76
C LYS A 103 4.68 -3.67 -16.99
N VAL A 104 4.54 -3.17 -15.76
CA VAL A 104 3.35 -3.40 -14.93
C VAL A 104 2.11 -2.81 -15.62
N ALA A 105 2.17 -1.58 -16.11
CA ALA A 105 1.08 -0.95 -16.87
C ALA A 105 0.71 -1.76 -18.11
N LYS A 106 1.69 -2.27 -18.87
CA LYS A 106 1.43 -3.14 -20.01
C LYS A 106 0.74 -4.45 -19.60
N GLN A 107 1.06 -5.00 -18.44
CA GLN A 107 0.42 -6.22 -17.93
C GLN A 107 -1.04 -5.97 -17.53
N PHE A 108 -1.33 -4.89 -16.81
CA PHE A 108 -2.64 -4.63 -16.23
C PHE A 108 -3.59 -3.84 -17.14
N TYR A 109 -3.04 -2.96 -17.98
CA TYR A 109 -3.81 -2.08 -18.86
C TYR A 109 -3.62 -2.38 -20.34
N HIS A 110 -2.75 -3.34 -20.67
CA HIS A 110 -2.35 -3.63 -22.06
C HIS A 110 -1.70 -2.44 -22.78
N ASP A 111 -1.30 -1.40 -22.04
CA ASP A 111 -0.64 -0.20 -22.53
C ASP A 111 0.46 0.25 -21.57
N ALA A 112 1.70 0.23 -22.04
CA ALA A 112 2.86 0.66 -21.27
C ALA A 112 2.83 2.16 -20.96
N ASN A 113 2.16 2.98 -21.78
CA ASN A 113 2.07 4.42 -21.60
C ASN A 113 1.11 4.83 -20.48
N LYS A 114 0.35 3.88 -19.92
CA LYS A 114 -0.55 4.08 -18.78
C LYS A 114 0.17 3.97 -17.43
N TYR A 115 1.51 3.83 -17.41
CA TYR A 115 2.31 3.85 -16.19
C TYR A 115 2.11 5.09 -15.30
N PRO A 116 1.82 6.31 -15.83
CA PRO A 116 1.58 7.48 -14.98
C PRO A 116 0.37 7.29 -14.06
N ALA A 117 -0.65 6.55 -14.47
CA ALA A 117 -1.81 6.25 -13.63
C ALA A 117 -1.43 5.38 -12.43
N ILE A 118 -0.51 4.43 -12.59
CA ILE A 118 0.02 3.64 -11.48
C ILE A 118 0.86 4.54 -10.58
N PHE A 119 1.74 5.35 -11.16
CA PHE A 119 2.57 6.27 -10.40
C PHE A 119 1.72 7.19 -9.51
N ASP A 120 0.74 7.89 -10.09
CA ASP A 120 -0.15 8.82 -9.39
C ASP A 120 -0.95 8.12 -8.29
N ALA A 121 -1.44 6.90 -8.54
CA ALA A 121 -2.17 6.12 -7.54
C ALA A 121 -1.33 5.71 -6.32
N ASN A 122 0.00 5.68 -6.45
CA ASN A 122 0.93 5.34 -5.37
C ASN A 122 1.61 6.57 -4.75
N ARG A 123 1.32 7.79 -5.22
CA ARG A 123 1.80 9.01 -4.55
C ARG A 123 1.04 9.25 -3.24
N PRO A 124 1.71 9.80 -2.20
CA PRO A 124 3.11 10.25 -2.19
C PRO A 124 4.12 9.19 -1.71
N MET A 125 3.72 7.91 -1.64
CA MET A 125 4.59 6.82 -1.19
C MET A 125 5.69 6.51 -2.21
N LEU A 126 5.33 6.51 -3.49
CA LEU A 126 6.25 6.42 -4.61
C LEU A 126 6.59 7.85 -5.09
N LYS A 127 7.86 8.25 -4.98
CA LYS A 127 8.30 9.62 -5.31
C LYS A 127 8.74 9.77 -6.76
N ASP A 128 9.30 8.70 -7.32
CA ASP A 128 9.74 8.63 -8.69
C ASP A 128 9.23 7.34 -9.37
N PRO A 129 8.84 7.38 -10.65
CA PRO A 129 8.38 6.22 -11.40
C PRO A 129 9.37 5.03 -11.43
N ASP A 130 10.68 5.31 -11.34
CA ASP A 130 11.73 4.30 -11.41
C ASP A 130 12.18 3.82 -10.02
N GLU A 131 11.71 4.45 -8.94
CA GLU A 131 11.99 4.07 -7.54
C GLU A 131 11.09 2.93 -7.03
N ILE A 132 10.81 1.95 -7.87
CA ILE A 132 10.15 0.71 -7.45
C ILE A 132 11.19 -0.38 -7.18
N TYR A 133 10.94 -1.24 -6.18
CA TYR A 133 11.85 -2.32 -5.81
C TYR A 133 11.14 -3.68 -5.72
N PRO A 134 11.86 -4.80 -5.97
CA PRO A 134 11.28 -6.13 -5.87
C PRO A 134 10.72 -6.39 -4.47
N GLY A 135 9.45 -6.81 -4.41
CA GLY A 135 8.70 -7.05 -3.19
C GLY A 135 7.89 -5.86 -2.68
N GLN A 136 8.04 -4.67 -3.27
CA GLN A 136 7.10 -3.57 -3.04
C GLN A 136 5.72 -3.94 -3.58
N VAL A 137 4.67 -3.69 -2.80
CA VAL A 137 3.30 -3.79 -3.28
C VAL A 137 2.82 -2.43 -3.78
N LEU A 138 2.29 -2.41 -5.00
CA LEU A 138 1.76 -1.23 -5.67
C LEU A 138 0.24 -1.31 -5.80
N ARG A 139 -0.40 -0.15 -5.69
CA ARG A 139 -1.78 0.07 -6.08
C ARG A 139 -1.89 0.16 -7.60
N ILE A 140 -2.71 -0.67 -8.20
CA ILE A 140 -3.05 -0.63 -9.63
C ILE A 140 -4.52 -0.22 -9.74
N PRO A 141 -4.83 1.06 -10.00
CA PRO A 141 -6.21 1.49 -10.14
C PRO A 141 -6.89 0.81 -11.36
N PRO A 142 -8.22 0.79 -11.43
CA PRO A 142 -8.89 0.44 -12.67
C PRO A 142 -8.42 1.36 -13.81
N ALA A 143 -8.30 0.82 -15.02
CA ALA A 143 -8.01 1.63 -16.19
C ALA A 143 -9.11 2.69 -16.37
N ALA A 144 -8.70 3.97 -16.38
CA ALA A 144 -9.56 5.08 -16.76
C ALA A 144 -9.83 5.11 -18.27
#